data_AF-X0U6D3-F1
#
_entry.id   AF-X0U6D3-F1
#
_cell.length_a   1.000
_cell.length_b   1.000
_cell.length_c   1.000
_cell.angle_alpha   90.00
_cell.angle_beta   90.00
_cell.angle_gamma   90.00
#
_symmetry.space_group_name_H-M   'P 1'
#
loop_
_entity.id
_entity.type
_entity.pdbx_description
1 polymer ?
#
loop_
_entity_poly.entity_id
_entity_poly.type
_entity_poly.pdbx_seq_one_letter_code
_entity_poly.pdbx_strand_id
1 'polypeptide(L)'
;AAVANAATLYMQEYMGGYDEGNQGTWTNIAIDPAPYQTVDLMVSGGELITGAQIYIHIGNGDLVKDEPSFFFAGIDFSGGIFDDGRPVLEGGAGPWSGYEMYLDKWLAFTVGGDAVAANGKIATLTIDGAGYGGGSFPIVLTDGFGTESALIGAAAALQHGLIQPRATSLYTTGWEGDVSTDWSEPTNWGGDVLPSSTTAAWVNTDLRVAHVTGSSEARALIIEGGDVLVESGGQLQVADKAFVVGSSLTVENGGTFSAVEELNTAGTTDFQAGATVDVPLINVTGGATTIAGGVMAVEPTINATGGTATGSNTKVTTLVVAGGTVNGSFISSNTTTPAFEIESGTVNATLGPDPGAPTDVPSLRKSGTGTAALNGVLTLDSMSVETGTLNLGTALTIDSISVAAGATVNGVQVEVNGELS
;
A
#
# COMPACT_ATOMS: atom_id res chain seq x y z
N ALA A 1 -21.39 -13.55 -6.84
CA ALA A 1 -20.48 -14.30 -5.95
C ALA A 1 -19.22 -14.62 -6.75
N ALA A 2 -18.31 -13.65 -6.85
CA ALA A 2 -17.00 -13.85 -7.46
C ALA A 2 -16.02 -14.10 -6.30
N VAL A 3 -15.48 -15.31 -6.25
CA VAL A 3 -14.46 -15.69 -5.28
C VAL A 3 -13.14 -15.07 -5.76
N ALA A 4 -12.62 -14.11 -5.01
CA ALA A 4 -11.25 -13.62 -5.19
C ALA A 4 -10.30 -14.76 -4.81
N ASN A 5 -9.82 -15.51 -5.80
CA ASN A 5 -8.73 -16.47 -5.61
C ASN A 5 -7.41 -15.69 -5.56
N ALA A 6 -6.99 -15.28 -4.36
CA ALA A 6 -5.59 -14.96 -4.13
C ALA A 6 -4.80 -16.28 -4.21
N ALA A 7 -4.07 -16.50 -5.31
CA ALA A 7 -3.16 -17.62 -5.43
C ALA A 7 -1.85 -17.27 -4.70
N THR A 8 -1.56 -17.97 -3.61
CA THR A 8 -0.28 -17.87 -2.90
C THR A 8 0.76 -18.74 -3.59
N LEU A 9 1.88 -18.14 -4.02
CA LEU A 9 3.01 -18.81 -4.64
C LEU A 9 3.93 -19.46 -3.60
N TYR A 10 4.38 -20.69 -3.85
CA TYR A 10 5.48 -21.33 -3.11
C TYR A 10 6.65 -21.57 -4.08
N MET A 11 7.84 -21.10 -3.72
CA MET A 11 9.10 -21.49 -4.39
C MET A 11 9.80 -22.54 -3.54
N GLN A 12 10.20 -23.65 -4.16
CA GLN A 12 11.01 -24.70 -3.52
C GLN A 12 12.36 -24.81 -4.25
N GLU A 13 13.45 -24.68 -3.49
CA GLU A 13 14.81 -24.82 -4.00
C GLU A 13 15.16 -26.31 -4.17
N TYR A 14 15.74 -26.68 -5.32
CA TYR A 14 16.41 -27.96 -5.53
C TYR A 14 17.83 -27.72 -6.03
N MET A 15 18.82 -28.09 -5.22
CA MET A 15 20.22 -28.10 -5.64
C MET A 15 20.56 -29.46 -6.27
N GLY A 16 20.63 -29.51 -7.60
CA GLY A 16 21.41 -30.52 -8.30
C GLY A 16 20.82 -31.02 -9.63
N GLY A 17 21.64 -30.91 -10.68
CA GLY A 17 21.59 -31.78 -11.87
C GLY A 17 20.55 -31.39 -12.91
N TYR A 18 21.02 -31.13 -14.13
CA TYR A 18 20.21 -30.94 -15.33
C TYR A 18 19.29 -32.15 -15.55
N ASP A 19 18.01 -31.99 -15.30
CA ASP A 19 16.94 -32.92 -15.70
C ASP A 19 15.88 -32.10 -16.43
N GLU A 20 15.46 -32.55 -17.62
CA GLU A 20 14.49 -31.90 -18.53
C GLU A 20 13.05 -31.82 -17.95
N GLY A 21 12.90 -31.93 -16.63
CA GLY A 21 11.65 -31.91 -15.88
C GLY A 21 11.40 -30.65 -15.04
N ASN A 22 12.29 -29.64 -15.09
CA ASN A 22 12.12 -28.40 -14.34
C ASN A 22 11.06 -27.49 -14.98
N GLN A 23 9.79 -27.74 -14.66
CA GLN A 23 8.73 -26.80 -14.97
C GLN A 23 8.66 -25.74 -13.87
N GLY A 24 8.90 -24.49 -14.25
CA GLY A 24 8.68 -23.34 -13.36
C GLY A 24 7.25 -23.32 -12.81
N THR A 25 7.05 -22.57 -11.74
CA THR A 25 5.73 -22.46 -11.12
C THR A 25 4.77 -21.72 -12.06
N TRP A 26 3.74 -22.43 -12.52
CA TRP A 26 2.70 -21.88 -13.39
C TRP A 26 1.73 -21.01 -12.59
N THR A 27 1.53 -19.75 -12.99
CA THR A 27 0.41 -18.96 -12.46
C THR A 27 -0.56 -18.59 -13.56
N ASN A 28 -1.82 -18.95 -13.39
CA ASN A 28 -2.87 -18.56 -14.32
C ASN A 28 -3.33 -17.13 -14.03
N ILE A 29 -3.24 -16.27 -15.04
CA ILE A 29 -3.81 -14.92 -15.03
C ILE A 29 -5.13 -14.96 -15.80
N ALA A 30 -6.20 -14.47 -15.17
CA ALA A 30 -7.47 -14.23 -15.86
C ALA A 30 -7.31 -12.99 -16.75
N ILE A 31 -7.63 -13.13 -18.03
CA ILE A 31 -7.53 -12.05 -19.02
C ILE A 31 -8.95 -11.68 -19.46
N ASP A 32 -9.29 -10.40 -19.36
CA ASP A 32 -10.56 -9.84 -19.84
C ASP A 32 -10.53 -9.76 -21.39
N PRO A 33 -11.65 -9.81 -22.12
CA PRO A 33 -11.70 -9.46 -23.54
C PRO A 33 -11.38 -7.99 -23.89
N ALA A 34 -11.12 -7.12 -22.91
CA ALA A 34 -10.77 -5.72 -23.14
C ALA A 34 -9.41 -5.54 -23.85
N PRO A 35 -9.30 -4.59 -24.80
CA PRO A 35 -8.03 -4.25 -25.42
C PRO A 35 -7.05 -3.62 -24.41
N TYR A 36 -5.75 -3.85 -24.63
CA TYR A 36 -4.62 -3.22 -23.91
C TYR A 36 -4.65 -3.29 -22.37
N GLN A 37 -4.99 -4.46 -21.81
CA GLN A 37 -4.82 -4.70 -20.38
C GLN A 37 -3.36 -4.64 -19.96
N THR A 38 -3.10 -4.14 -18.77
CA THR A 38 -1.78 -4.15 -18.16
C THR A 38 -1.73 -5.11 -16.98
N VAL A 39 -0.63 -5.82 -16.84
CA VAL A 39 -0.33 -6.70 -15.70
C VAL A 39 1.04 -6.31 -15.15
N ASP A 40 1.06 -5.84 -13.92
CA ASP A 40 2.30 -5.51 -13.23
C ASP A 40 2.90 -6.73 -12.53
N LEU A 41 4.17 -6.97 -12.79
CA LEU A 41 5.00 -7.94 -12.10
C LEU A 41 5.77 -7.21 -11.01
N MET A 42 5.55 -7.61 -9.76
CA MET A 42 6.11 -6.96 -8.58
C MET A 42 7.05 -7.92 -7.85
N VAL A 43 8.14 -7.37 -7.31
CA VAL A 43 8.85 -8.00 -6.20
C VAL A 43 7.92 -7.97 -4.98
N SER A 44 7.88 -9.04 -4.22
CA SER A 44 7.28 -9.05 -2.89
C SER A 44 8.32 -9.44 -1.85
N GLY A 45 8.26 -8.79 -0.70
CA GLY A 45 9.27 -8.95 0.35
C GLY A 45 10.01 -7.64 0.64
N GLY A 46 10.70 -7.61 1.78
CA GLY A 46 11.38 -6.42 2.30
C GLY A 46 12.80 -6.21 1.77
N GLU A 47 13.28 -7.06 0.87
CA GLU A 47 14.67 -7.06 0.42
C GLU A 47 14.82 -6.55 -1.01
N LEU A 48 15.97 -5.90 -1.27
CA LEU A 48 16.40 -5.46 -2.59
C LEU A 48 16.79 -6.68 -3.43
N ILE A 49 16.25 -6.80 -4.65
CA ILE A 49 16.69 -7.84 -5.59
C ILE A 49 17.86 -7.32 -6.42
N THR A 50 18.97 -8.06 -6.45
CA THR A 50 20.15 -7.80 -7.31
C THR A 50 20.68 -9.13 -7.87
N GLY A 51 21.31 -9.10 -9.06
CA GLY A 51 21.99 -10.27 -9.64
C GLY A 51 21.09 -11.46 -10.04
N ALA A 52 19.79 -11.24 -10.24
CA ALA A 52 18.85 -12.24 -10.74
C ALA A 52 18.84 -12.34 -12.28
N GLN A 53 18.24 -13.39 -12.85
CA GLN A 53 17.79 -13.36 -14.25
C GLN A 53 16.30 -13.66 -14.25
N ILE A 54 15.50 -12.76 -14.80
CA ILE A 54 14.05 -12.94 -14.91
C ILE A 54 13.72 -13.26 -16.35
N TYR A 55 13.24 -14.48 -16.58
CA TYR A 55 12.67 -14.90 -17.85
C TYR A 55 11.14 -14.85 -17.76
N ILE A 56 10.50 -14.09 -18.65
CA ILE A 56 9.05 -14.02 -18.75
C ILE A 56 8.66 -14.74 -20.04
N HIS A 57 8.11 -15.94 -19.88
CA HIS A 57 7.53 -16.70 -20.98
C HIS A 57 6.01 -16.54 -20.94
N ILE A 58 5.42 -16.15 -22.06
CA ILE A 58 3.97 -16.11 -22.19
C ILE A 58 3.52 -17.00 -23.35
N GLY A 59 2.94 -18.15 -22.98
CA GLY A 59 2.57 -19.24 -23.86
C GLY A 59 2.63 -20.59 -23.15
N ASN A 60 1.95 -21.61 -23.66
CA ASN A 60 1.96 -22.95 -23.06
C ASN A 60 3.09 -23.86 -23.56
N GLY A 61 3.87 -23.45 -24.56
CA GLY A 61 4.91 -24.28 -25.19
C GLY A 61 4.39 -25.58 -25.86
N ASP A 62 3.09 -25.88 -25.83
CA ASP A 62 2.51 -27.17 -26.16
C ASP A 62 1.33 -27.07 -27.16
N LEU A 63 1.64 -27.39 -28.42
CA LEU A 63 0.89 -28.13 -29.44
C LEU A 63 -0.62 -27.88 -29.75
N VAL A 64 -1.34 -26.94 -29.16
CA VAL A 64 -2.74 -26.71 -29.55
C VAL A 64 -2.84 -25.74 -30.74
N LYS A 65 -3.18 -26.32 -31.90
CA LYS A 65 -3.12 -25.70 -33.24
C LYS A 65 -4.18 -24.62 -33.53
N ASP A 66 -5.04 -24.30 -32.56
CA ASP A 66 -6.20 -23.41 -32.71
C ASP A 66 -6.29 -22.42 -31.52
N GLU A 67 -5.16 -21.83 -31.13
CA GLU A 67 -5.17 -20.77 -30.12
C GLU A 67 -5.56 -19.42 -30.77
N PRO A 68 -6.45 -18.63 -30.15
CA PRO A 68 -6.72 -17.27 -30.61
C PRO A 68 -5.43 -16.46 -30.55
N SER A 69 -5.11 -15.75 -31.63
CA SER A 69 -3.94 -14.89 -31.72
C SER A 69 -4.08 -13.74 -30.72
N PHE A 70 -3.48 -13.89 -29.54
CA PHE A 70 -3.24 -12.77 -28.64
C PHE A 70 -2.10 -11.95 -29.19
N PHE A 71 -2.29 -10.64 -29.26
CA PHE A 71 -1.18 -9.72 -29.45
C PHE A 71 -0.76 -9.27 -28.05
N PHE A 72 0.28 -9.91 -27.50
CA PHE A 72 1.02 -9.26 -26.43
C PHE A 72 1.64 -8.00 -27.02
N ALA A 73 1.01 -6.86 -26.75
CA ALA A 73 1.36 -5.59 -27.37
C ALA A 73 2.72 -5.08 -26.89
N GLY A 74 3.16 -5.51 -25.71
CA GLY A 74 4.46 -5.19 -25.18
C GLY A 74 4.74 -5.77 -23.81
N ILE A 75 6.01 -5.67 -23.41
CA ILE A 75 6.46 -5.80 -22.03
C ILE A 75 7.40 -4.63 -21.80
N ASP A 76 7.14 -3.84 -20.77
CA ASP A 76 7.94 -2.69 -20.39
C ASP A 76 8.63 -2.95 -19.05
N PHE A 77 9.95 -2.83 -19.01
CA PHE A 77 10.73 -3.00 -17.78
C PHE A 77 11.00 -1.62 -17.20
N SER A 78 10.11 -1.15 -16.32
CA SER A 78 10.10 0.24 -15.84
C SER A 78 10.22 0.42 -14.34
N GLY A 79 10.37 -0.66 -13.56
CA GLY A 79 10.37 -0.57 -12.09
C GLY A 79 11.71 -0.80 -11.37
N GLY A 80 12.79 -1.08 -12.10
CA GLY A 80 14.14 -1.28 -11.55
C GLY A 80 15.18 -0.32 -12.12
N ILE A 81 16.36 -0.30 -11.49
CA ILE A 81 17.57 0.25 -12.09
C ILE A 81 18.15 -0.86 -12.96
N PHE A 82 18.26 -0.60 -14.25
CA PHE A 82 18.85 -1.50 -15.22
C PHE A 82 20.00 -0.75 -15.90
N ASP A 83 21.21 -1.26 -15.77
CA ASP A 83 22.39 -0.81 -16.48
C ASP A 83 22.12 -0.95 -17.99
N ASP A 84 22.71 -0.07 -18.79
CA ASP A 84 22.29 0.32 -20.15
C ASP A 84 22.41 -0.81 -21.21
N GLY A 85 22.61 -2.06 -20.77
CA GLY A 85 22.37 -3.28 -21.51
C GLY A 85 20.87 -3.53 -21.69
N ARG A 86 20.27 -2.81 -22.64
CA ARG A 86 18.84 -2.95 -23.01
C ARG A 86 18.40 -4.42 -23.03
N PRO A 87 17.18 -4.75 -22.56
CA PRO A 87 16.61 -6.07 -22.75
C PRO A 87 16.69 -6.45 -24.23
N VAL A 88 17.36 -7.56 -24.53
CA VAL A 88 17.48 -8.03 -25.91
C VAL A 88 16.13 -8.64 -26.29
N LEU A 89 15.42 -7.96 -27.17
CA LEU A 89 14.23 -8.48 -27.84
C LEU A 89 14.67 -9.53 -28.87
N GLU A 90 14.71 -10.79 -28.47
CA GLU A 90 14.75 -11.91 -29.41
C GLU A 90 13.34 -12.49 -29.55
N GLY A 91 12.57 -11.92 -30.48
CA GLY A 91 11.41 -12.62 -31.03
C GLY A 91 11.93 -13.79 -31.85
N GLY A 92 12.00 -14.97 -31.25
CA GLY A 92 12.25 -16.20 -32.00
C GLY A 92 11.07 -16.47 -32.94
N ALA A 93 11.33 -16.94 -34.16
CA ALA A 93 10.29 -17.67 -34.87
C ALA A 93 9.86 -18.80 -33.93
N GLY A 94 8.55 -18.87 -33.62
CA GLY A 94 8.03 -19.99 -32.84
C GLY A 94 8.46 -21.31 -33.48
N PRO A 95 8.34 -22.46 -32.77
CA PRO A 95 8.83 -23.75 -33.27
C PRO A 95 8.20 -24.21 -34.62
N TRP A 96 7.29 -23.41 -35.19
CA TRP A 96 6.49 -23.69 -36.37
C TRP A 96 6.56 -22.51 -37.35
N SER A 97 6.99 -22.77 -38.59
CA SER A 97 7.00 -21.78 -39.66
C SER A 97 5.59 -21.26 -39.95
N GLY A 98 5.40 -19.94 -39.85
CA GLY A 98 4.15 -19.25 -40.23
C GLY A 98 3.28 -18.74 -39.09
N TYR A 99 3.69 -18.91 -37.82
CA TYR A 99 2.94 -18.42 -36.66
C TYR A 99 3.87 -17.73 -35.63
N GLU A 100 3.65 -16.43 -35.38
CA GLU A 100 4.19 -15.73 -34.21
C GLU A 100 3.21 -15.98 -33.04
N MET A 101 3.46 -17.00 -32.23
CA MET A 101 2.51 -17.45 -31.19
C MET A 101 2.99 -17.20 -29.75
N TYR A 102 4.20 -16.68 -29.57
CA TYR A 102 4.79 -16.49 -28.25
C TYR A 102 5.51 -15.14 -28.17
N LEU A 103 5.32 -14.43 -27.05
CA LEU A 103 6.17 -13.30 -26.71
C LEU A 103 7.13 -13.76 -25.61
N ASP A 104 8.38 -13.98 -26.00
CA ASP A 104 9.47 -14.22 -25.05
C ASP A 104 10.18 -12.90 -24.79
N LYS A 105 10.23 -12.48 -23.52
CA LYS A 105 11.17 -11.45 -23.09
C LYS A 105 11.94 -11.91 -21.88
N TRP A 106 13.24 -11.67 -21.92
CA TRP A 106 14.12 -11.95 -20.82
C TRP A 106 14.85 -10.68 -20.41
N LEU A 107 15.06 -10.55 -19.11
CA LEU A 107 15.86 -9.50 -18.51
C LEU A 107 16.88 -10.19 -17.59
N ALA A 108 18.16 -10.04 -17.92
CA ALA A 108 19.22 -10.48 -17.03
C ALA A 108 19.69 -9.30 -16.18
N PHE A 109 19.64 -9.44 -14.85
CA PHE A 109 20.31 -8.51 -13.95
C PHE A 109 21.79 -8.85 -13.97
N THR A 110 22.56 -8.01 -14.63
CA THR A 110 24.01 -8.05 -14.57
C THR A 110 24.47 -7.65 -13.16
N VAL A 111 25.49 -8.34 -12.68
CA VAL A 111 25.95 -8.34 -11.27
C VAL A 111 26.54 -6.99 -10.80
N GLY A 112 26.52 -5.95 -11.64
CA GLY A 112 27.26 -4.70 -11.43
C GLY A 112 26.43 -3.46 -11.12
N GLY A 113 25.11 -3.48 -11.29
CA GLY A 113 24.28 -2.27 -11.13
C GLY A 113 22.76 -2.48 -11.15
N ASP A 114 22.30 -3.67 -11.52
CA ASP A 114 20.88 -3.92 -11.71
C ASP A 114 20.19 -4.24 -10.38
N ALA A 115 19.14 -3.48 -10.06
CA ALA A 115 18.43 -3.63 -8.80
C ALA A 115 16.94 -3.29 -8.91
N VAL A 116 16.08 -4.07 -8.26
CA VAL A 116 14.67 -3.70 -8.02
C VAL A 116 14.44 -3.57 -6.52
N ALA A 117 13.86 -2.45 -6.12
CA ALA A 117 13.53 -2.15 -4.73
C ALA A 117 12.63 -3.23 -4.11
N ALA A 118 12.68 -3.35 -2.78
CA ALA A 118 11.71 -4.13 -2.01
C ALA A 118 10.29 -3.66 -2.33
N ASN A 119 9.36 -4.60 -2.57
CA ASN A 119 8.01 -4.31 -3.06
C ASN A 119 7.96 -3.45 -4.35
N GLY A 120 9.06 -3.41 -5.09
CA GLY A 120 9.21 -2.63 -6.31
C GLY A 120 8.60 -3.34 -7.51
N LYS A 121 8.20 -2.54 -8.50
CA LYS A 121 7.77 -3.03 -9.80
C LYS A 121 8.97 -3.60 -10.56
N ILE A 122 8.75 -4.65 -11.34
CA ILE A 122 9.78 -5.25 -12.20
C ILE A 122 9.46 -4.90 -13.65
N ALA A 123 8.23 -5.22 -14.08
CA ALA A 123 7.77 -5.03 -15.44
C ALA A 123 6.26 -4.83 -15.50
N THR A 124 5.80 -4.22 -16.59
CA THR A 124 4.40 -4.22 -17.02
C THR A 124 4.27 -5.05 -18.28
N LEU A 125 3.36 -6.02 -18.26
CA LEU A 125 2.92 -6.74 -19.45
C LEU A 125 1.71 -6.02 -20.03
N THR A 126 1.73 -5.71 -21.33
CA THR A 126 0.56 -5.17 -22.04
C THR A 126 -0.03 -6.26 -22.93
N ILE A 127 -1.31 -6.58 -22.70
CA ILE A 127 -2.05 -7.66 -23.32
C ILE A 127 -3.21 -7.06 -24.09
N ASP A 128 -3.24 -7.24 -25.42
CA ASP A 128 -4.42 -6.89 -26.20
C ASP A 128 -5.42 -8.06 -26.23
N GLY A 129 -6.48 -7.95 -25.43
CA GLY A 129 -7.57 -8.93 -25.36
C GLY A 129 -8.62 -8.76 -26.46
N ALA A 130 -8.50 -7.80 -27.37
CA ALA A 130 -9.51 -7.50 -28.38
C ALA A 130 -9.90 -8.74 -29.20
N GLY A 131 -11.19 -9.09 -29.19
CA GLY A 131 -11.72 -10.23 -29.92
C GLY A 131 -11.62 -11.57 -29.18
N TYR A 132 -11.11 -11.58 -27.93
CA TYR A 132 -11.15 -12.75 -27.08
C TYR A 132 -12.54 -12.93 -26.43
N GLY A 133 -12.91 -14.17 -26.12
CA GLY A 133 -14.19 -14.51 -25.45
C GLY A 133 -14.12 -14.55 -23.93
N GLY A 134 -12.93 -14.32 -23.34
CA GLY A 134 -12.62 -14.50 -21.92
C GLY A 134 -12.04 -15.88 -21.59
N GLY A 135 -11.23 -15.94 -20.52
CA GLY A 135 -10.57 -17.15 -20.02
C GLY A 135 -9.34 -16.86 -19.15
N SER A 136 -8.49 -17.86 -18.91
CA SER A 136 -7.28 -17.73 -18.09
C SER A 136 -6.09 -18.37 -18.80
N PHE A 137 -4.92 -17.73 -18.68
CA PHE A 137 -3.69 -18.18 -19.32
C PHE A 137 -2.57 -18.36 -18.32
N PRO A 138 -1.75 -19.40 -18.48
CA PRO A 138 -0.53 -19.53 -17.72
C PRO A 138 0.48 -18.45 -18.08
N ILE A 139 1.04 -17.79 -17.07
CA ILE A 139 2.32 -17.10 -17.14
C ILE A 139 3.35 -17.94 -16.40
N VAL A 140 4.49 -18.18 -17.04
CA VAL A 140 5.62 -18.88 -16.44
C VAL A 140 6.74 -17.88 -16.22
N LEU A 141 7.17 -17.80 -14.96
CA LEU A 141 8.41 -17.12 -14.58
C LEU A 141 9.43 -18.22 -14.28
N THR A 142 10.51 -18.26 -15.05
CA THR A 142 11.64 -19.16 -14.78
C THR A 142 12.88 -18.38 -14.42
N ASP A 143 13.64 -18.90 -13.46
CA ASP A 143 14.99 -18.50 -13.17
C ASP A 143 15.96 -19.41 -13.96
N GLY A 144 16.83 -18.80 -14.76
CA GLY A 144 18.02 -19.47 -15.29
C GLY A 144 18.03 -19.77 -16.78
N PHE A 145 18.89 -19.04 -17.49
CA PHE A 145 19.62 -19.56 -18.65
C PHE A 145 21.04 -18.98 -18.68
N GLY A 146 22.02 -19.82 -18.35
CA GLY A 146 23.45 -19.49 -18.48
C GLY A 146 24.33 -20.59 -17.91
N THR A 147 25.29 -21.08 -18.70
CA THR A 147 26.21 -22.17 -18.31
C THR A 147 26.96 -21.84 -17.00
N GLU A 148 26.91 -22.78 -16.05
CA GLU A 148 27.34 -22.75 -14.63
C GLU A 148 28.70 -22.13 -14.25
N SER A 149 29.54 -21.69 -15.19
CA SER A 149 30.91 -21.26 -14.86
C SER A 149 31.06 -19.79 -14.43
N ALA A 150 30.01 -18.95 -14.53
CA ALA A 150 30.09 -17.52 -14.18
C ALA A 150 29.31 -17.10 -12.91
N LEU A 151 28.56 -18.00 -12.27
CA LEU A 151 27.50 -17.63 -11.31
C LEU A 151 27.68 -18.12 -9.86
N ILE A 152 28.80 -18.77 -9.53
CA ILE A 152 29.06 -19.32 -8.17
C ILE A 152 29.34 -18.22 -7.11
N GLY A 153 29.25 -16.93 -7.47
CA GLY A 153 29.44 -15.81 -6.53
C GLY A 153 28.15 -15.15 -6.00
N ALA A 154 26.99 -15.35 -6.63
CA ALA A 154 25.79 -14.53 -6.37
C ALA A 154 24.60 -15.29 -5.75
N ALA A 155 24.66 -16.62 -5.67
CA ALA A 155 23.53 -17.46 -5.24
C ALA A 155 23.19 -17.39 -3.73
N ALA A 156 23.89 -16.59 -2.92
CA ALA A 156 23.60 -16.46 -1.49
C ALA A 156 22.63 -15.31 -1.13
N ALA A 157 22.13 -14.55 -2.12
CA ALA A 157 21.32 -13.34 -1.87
C ALA A 157 19.86 -13.42 -2.37
N LEU A 158 19.42 -14.53 -2.97
CA LEU A 158 18.06 -14.70 -3.50
C LEU A 158 17.11 -15.43 -2.53
N GLN A 159 17.38 -15.37 -1.22
CA GLN A 159 16.69 -16.23 -0.28
C GLN A 159 15.34 -15.68 0.23
N HIS A 160 14.94 -14.42 -0.03
CA HIS A 160 13.74 -13.84 0.62
C HIS A 160 12.89 -12.86 -0.23
N GLY A 161 12.92 -12.95 -1.57
CA GLY A 161 12.03 -12.16 -2.46
C GLY A 161 11.07 -13.04 -3.26
N LEU A 162 9.80 -13.12 -2.85
CA LEU A 162 8.75 -13.80 -3.61
C LEU A 162 8.36 -12.90 -4.81
N ILE A 163 8.19 -13.41 -6.02
CA ILE A 163 7.60 -12.63 -7.13
C ILE A 163 6.14 -13.05 -7.25
N GLN A 164 5.19 -12.12 -7.07
CA GLN A 164 3.75 -12.43 -7.16
C GLN A 164 3.12 -11.73 -8.36
N PRO A 165 2.51 -12.48 -9.31
CA PRO A 165 1.68 -11.86 -10.33
C PRO A 165 0.38 -11.37 -9.68
N ARG A 166 0.20 -10.05 -9.57
CA ARG A 166 -1.05 -9.47 -9.11
C ARG A 166 -1.94 -9.19 -10.32
N ALA A 167 -2.67 -10.22 -10.74
CA ALA A 167 -3.72 -10.09 -11.74
C ALA A 167 -4.94 -9.37 -11.14
N THR A 168 -4.93 -8.05 -11.21
CA THR A 168 -6.12 -7.25 -10.98
C THR A 168 -6.62 -6.81 -12.33
N SER A 169 -7.65 -7.47 -12.88
CA SER A 169 -8.53 -6.87 -13.88
C SER A 169 -9.33 -5.76 -13.19
N LEU A 170 -8.64 -4.72 -12.75
CA LEU A 170 -9.25 -3.46 -12.37
C LEU A 170 -9.42 -2.74 -13.70
N TYR A 171 -10.67 -2.43 -14.09
CA TYR A 171 -10.88 -1.29 -14.98
C TYR A 171 -10.33 -0.07 -14.23
N THR A 172 -9.07 0.27 -14.50
CA THR A 172 -8.38 1.45 -14.02
C THR A 172 -8.54 2.51 -15.08
N THR A 173 -9.09 3.66 -14.70
CA THR A 173 -8.97 4.86 -15.53
C THR A 173 -7.94 5.77 -14.89
N GLY A 174 -6.98 6.21 -15.70
CA GLY A 174 -5.91 7.11 -15.28
C GLY A 174 -6.32 8.56 -15.48
N TRP A 175 -5.87 9.46 -14.63
CA TRP A 175 -6.02 10.89 -14.84
C TRP A 175 -5.10 11.36 -15.98
N GLU A 176 -5.69 11.97 -16.99
CA GLU A 176 -5.00 12.57 -18.14
C GLU A 176 -5.13 14.11 -18.15
N GLY A 177 -6.00 14.69 -17.29
CA GLY A 177 -6.25 16.12 -17.21
C GLY A 177 -5.04 16.96 -16.78
N ASP A 178 -5.00 18.22 -17.20
CA ASP A 178 -4.00 19.21 -16.77
C ASP A 178 -4.25 19.70 -15.33
N VAL A 179 -3.34 20.52 -14.78
CA VAL A 179 -3.51 21.17 -13.46
C VAL A 179 -4.82 21.94 -13.41
N SER A 180 -5.56 21.83 -12.31
CA SER A 180 -6.82 22.55 -12.05
C SER A 180 -8.02 22.11 -12.88
N THR A 181 -8.00 20.88 -13.40
CA THR A 181 -9.14 20.32 -14.12
C THR A 181 -10.03 19.52 -13.16
N ASP A 182 -11.33 19.56 -13.44
CA ASP A 182 -12.38 19.03 -12.56
C ASP A 182 -12.50 17.51 -12.69
N TRP A 183 -12.58 16.80 -11.56
CA TRP A 183 -12.76 15.35 -11.46
C TRP A 183 -13.96 14.87 -12.28
N SER A 184 -15.00 15.70 -12.34
CA SER A 184 -16.27 15.39 -13.00
C SER A 184 -16.28 15.54 -14.52
N GLU A 185 -15.19 16.02 -15.13
CA GLU A 185 -15.05 16.13 -16.58
C GLU A 185 -14.46 14.83 -17.16
N PRO A 186 -15.20 14.06 -17.97
CA PRO A 186 -14.76 12.76 -18.47
C PRO A 186 -13.45 12.84 -19.27
N THR A 187 -13.21 13.95 -19.97
CA THR A 187 -12.01 14.16 -20.80
C THR A 187 -10.72 14.28 -20.00
N ASN A 188 -10.80 14.37 -18.67
CA ASN A 188 -9.62 14.32 -17.79
C ASN A 188 -9.24 12.89 -17.41
N TRP A 189 -9.95 11.89 -17.93
CA TRP A 189 -9.76 10.48 -17.60
C TRP A 189 -9.49 9.65 -18.85
N GLY A 190 -8.65 8.64 -18.70
CA GLY A 190 -8.32 7.70 -19.77
C GLY A 190 -9.57 7.10 -20.40
N GLY A 191 -9.65 7.21 -21.72
CA GLY A 191 -10.78 6.75 -22.52
C GLY A 191 -12.04 7.62 -22.42
N ASP A 192 -11.94 8.84 -21.89
CA ASP A 192 -13.04 9.76 -21.66
C ASP A 192 -14.14 9.17 -20.74
N VAL A 193 -13.75 8.37 -19.74
CA VAL A 193 -14.66 7.69 -18.82
C VAL A 193 -14.37 8.08 -17.37
N LEU A 194 -15.39 8.62 -16.70
CA LEU A 194 -15.33 8.93 -15.28
C LEU A 194 -15.14 7.67 -14.41
N PRO A 195 -14.33 7.74 -13.35
CA PRO A 195 -14.36 6.76 -12.29
C PRO A 195 -15.76 6.62 -11.70
N SER A 196 -16.05 5.43 -11.19
CA SER A 196 -17.31 5.05 -10.56
C SER A 196 -17.01 4.09 -9.41
N SER A 197 -18.00 3.77 -8.58
CA SER A 197 -17.90 2.73 -7.54
C SER A 197 -17.48 1.33 -8.02
N THR A 198 -17.37 1.10 -9.34
CA THR A 198 -16.89 -0.18 -9.92
C THR A 198 -15.53 -0.08 -10.60
N THR A 199 -15.02 1.14 -10.83
CA THR A 199 -13.77 1.40 -11.55
C THR A 199 -12.75 2.06 -10.62
N ALA A 200 -11.48 1.68 -10.72
CA ALA A 200 -10.44 2.32 -9.92
C ALA A 200 -9.97 3.61 -10.59
N ALA A 201 -9.69 4.63 -9.79
CA ALA A 201 -9.09 5.88 -10.21
C ALA A 201 -7.60 5.88 -9.88
N TRP A 202 -6.77 6.20 -10.87
CA TRP A 202 -5.33 6.40 -10.67
C TRP A 202 -4.95 7.83 -11.06
N VAL A 203 -4.45 8.60 -10.11
CA VAL A 203 -3.99 9.98 -10.32
C VAL A 203 -2.47 9.98 -10.25
N ASN A 204 -1.82 10.06 -11.42
CA ASN A 204 -0.38 10.17 -11.54
C ASN A 204 0.01 11.20 -12.59
N THR A 205 0.50 12.35 -12.13
CA THR A 205 0.49 13.54 -12.98
C THR A 205 1.74 14.41 -12.94
N ASP A 206 2.81 13.98 -12.27
CA ASP A 206 4.06 14.76 -12.15
C ASP A 206 3.78 16.25 -11.84
N LEU A 207 3.12 16.54 -10.71
CA LEU A 207 2.78 17.89 -10.19
C LEU A 207 1.41 18.50 -10.57
N ARG A 208 0.39 17.71 -10.93
CA ARG A 208 -0.97 18.24 -11.17
C ARG A 208 -1.93 17.92 -10.01
N VAL A 209 -2.83 18.86 -9.74
CA VAL A 209 -3.92 18.69 -8.78
C VAL A 209 -5.21 18.33 -9.53
N ALA A 210 -5.85 17.22 -9.15
CA ALA A 210 -7.21 16.89 -9.56
C ALA A 210 -8.21 17.48 -8.57
N HIS A 211 -9.14 18.31 -9.05
CA HIS A 211 -10.10 19.03 -8.21
C HIS A 211 -11.44 18.30 -8.15
N VAL A 212 -11.92 17.96 -6.96
CA VAL A 212 -13.27 17.40 -6.77
C VAL A 212 -14.20 18.52 -6.30
N THR A 213 -14.96 19.09 -7.23
CA THR A 213 -15.88 20.23 -6.97
C THR A 213 -17.33 19.77 -6.72
N GLY A 214 -17.68 18.55 -7.14
CA GLY A 214 -19.00 17.94 -7.04
C GLY A 214 -18.97 16.56 -6.40
N SER A 215 -19.96 15.71 -6.70
CA SER A 215 -19.96 14.32 -6.24
C SER A 215 -19.18 13.43 -7.19
N SER A 216 -18.26 12.64 -6.65
CA SER A 216 -17.39 11.74 -7.39
C SER A 216 -17.24 10.42 -6.63
N GLU A 217 -17.14 9.33 -7.40
CA GLU A 217 -16.99 7.98 -6.86
C GLU A 217 -15.81 7.29 -7.53
N ALA A 218 -15.13 6.42 -6.79
CA ALA A 218 -14.21 5.43 -7.33
C ALA A 218 -14.37 4.14 -6.54
N ARG A 219 -14.12 2.98 -7.16
CA ARG A 219 -14.00 1.73 -6.40
C ARG A 219 -12.78 1.80 -5.48
N ALA A 220 -11.63 2.11 -6.06
CA ALA A 220 -10.38 2.29 -5.35
C ALA A 220 -9.70 3.56 -5.87
N LEU A 221 -8.90 4.20 -5.02
CA LEU A 221 -8.18 5.42 -5.36
C LEU A 221 -6.69 5.23 -5.13
N ILE A 222 -5.87 5.51 -6.14
CA ILE A 222 -4.43 5.57 -6.03
C ILE A 222 -3.97 6.96 -6.45
N ILE A 223 -3.30 7.68 -5.55
CA ILE A 223 -2.69 8.97 -5.81
C ILE A 223 -1.18 8.79 -5.69
N GLU A 224 -0.47 8.93 -6.82
CA GLU A 224 0.97 8.68 -6.92
C GLU A 224 1.56 9.68 -7.91
N GLY A 225 2.44 10.60 -7.50
CA GLY A 225 3.00 11.63 -8.40
C GLY A 225 2.08 12.82 -8.72
N GLY A 226 0.80 12.75 -8.35
CA GLY A 226 -0.16 13.86 -8.43
C GLY A 226 -0.73 14.26 -7.07
N ASP A 227 -1.61 15.27 -7.05
CA ASP A 227 -2.34 15.71 -5.86
C ASP A 227 -3.85 15.63 -6.10
N VAL A 228 -4.63 15.41 -5.04
CA VAL A 228 -6.09 15.49 -5.09
C VAL A 228 -6.57 16.52 -4.08
N LEU A 229 -7.41 17.44 -4.54
CA LEU A 229 -8.07 18.45 -3.72
C LEU A 229 -9.58 18.23 -3.75
N VAL A 230 -10.16 17.85 -2.61
CA VAL A 230 -11.61 17.85 -2.42
C VAL A 230 -12.02 19.22 -1.91
N GLU A 231 -12.61 20.02 -2.79
CA GLU A 231 -12.98 21.40 -2.49
C GLU A 231 -14.18 21.50 -1.55
N SER A 232 -14.44 22.69 -1.02
CA SER A 232 -15.66 22.99 -0.28
C SER A 232 -16.93 22.59 -1.04
N GLY A 233 -17.70 21.65 -0.50
CA GLY A 233 -18.93 21.11 -1.11
C GLY A 233 -18.69 19.92 -2.05
N GLY A 234 -17.44 19.63 -2.41
CA GLY A 234 -17.04 18.44 -3.12
C GLY A 234 -17.17 17.18 -2.25
N GLN A 235 -17.46 16.05 -2.90
CA GLN A 235 -17.60 14.75 -2.26
C GLN A 235 -16.84 13.70 -3.07
N LEU A 236 -15.86 13.05 -2.46
CA LEU A 236 -15.13 11.92 -3.05
C LEU A 236 -15.37 10.66 -2.23
N GLN A 237 -16.08 9.69 -2.82
CA GLN A 237 -16.39 8.42 -2.18
C GLN A 237 -15.57 7.29 -2.80
N VAL A 238 -14.85 6.54 -1.97
CA VAL A 238 -14.06 5.38 -2.38
C VAL A 238 -14.69 4.11 -1.81
N ALA A 239 -15.19 3.24 -2.69
CA ALA A 239 -15.98 2.07 -2.28
C ALA A 239 -15.16 1.00 -1.54
N ASP A 240 -13.84 0.98 -1.74
CA ASP A 240 -12.90 0.06 -1.11
C ASP A 240 -11.81 0.86 -0.36
N LYS A 241 -10.62 1.00 -0.97
CA LYS A 241 -9.39 1.51 -0.37
C LYS A 241 -8.85 2.72 -1.12
N ALA A 242 -8.27 3.65 -0.37
CA ALA A 242 -7.52 4.77 -0.90
C ALA A 242 -6.02 4.67 -0.55
N PHE A 243 -5.16 5.03 -1.49
CA PHE A 243 -3.71 5.05 -1.35
C PHE A 243 -3.16 6.43 -1.74
N VAL A 244 -2.36 7.04 -0.87
CA VAL A 244 -1.63 8.28 -1.14
C VAL A 244 -0.14 7.99 -1.02
N VAL A 245 0.60 7.97 -2.12
CA VAL A 245 2.00 7.51 -2.17
C VAL A 245 2.88 8.62 -2.73
N GLY A 246 3.70 9.25 -1.89
CA GLY A 246 4.58 10.35 -2.31
C GLY A 246 3.85 11.61 -2.81
N SER A 247 2.55 11.70 -2.55
CA SER A 247 1.58 12.66 -3.11
C SER A 247 0.79 13.36 -2.02
N SER A 248 -0.15 14.25 -2.35
CA SER A 248 -1.09 14.81 -1.38
C SER A 248 -2.57 14.53 -1.66
N LEU A 249 -3.33 14.32 -0.58
CA LEU A 249 -4.78 14.37 -0.54
C LEU A 249 -5.20 15.47 0.43
N THR A 250 -5.86 16.52 -0.07
CA THR A 250 -6.37 17.61 0.74
C THR A 250 -7.89 17.64 0.68
N VAL A 251 -8.54 17.76 1.84
CA VAL A 251 -9.99 17.95 1.94
C VAL A 251 -10.24 19.28 2.64
N GLU A 252 -10.78 20.23 1.88
CA GLU A 252 -11.06 21.57 2.38
C GLU A 252 -12.24 21.59 3.36
N ASN A 253 -12.39 22.72 4.05
CA ASN A 253 -13.56 23.00 4.87
C ASN A 253 -14.86 22.81 4.05
N GLY A 254 -15.77 21.98 4.55
CA GLY A 254 -17.03 21.65 3.87
C GLY A 254 -16.92 20.59 2.77
N GLY A 255 -15.70 20.13 2.43
CA GLY A 255 -15.48 18.97 1.57
C GLY A 255 -15.76 17.65 2.32
N THR A 256 -16.07 16.59 1.58
CA THR A 256 -16.32 15.24 2.12
C THR A 256 -15.44 14.21 1.45
N PHE A 257 -14.71 13.42 2.24
CA PHE A 257 -13.96 12.27 1.77
C PHE A 257 -14.39 11.02 2.52
N SER A 258 -14.66 9.93 1.80
CA SER A 258 -14.94 8.63 2.41
C SER A 258 -14.18 7.51 1.73
N ALA A 259 -13.77 6.52 2.53
CA ALA A 259 -13.23 5.25 2.08
C ALA A 259 -13.80 4.15 2.97
N VAL A 260 -14.49 3.18 2.38
CA VAL A 260 -15.26 2.18 3.15
C VAL A 260 -14.35 1.27 3.98
N GLU A 261 -13.18 0.91 3.47
CA GLU A 261 -12.27 0.00 4.18
C GLU A 261 -11.15 0.78 4.89
N GLU A 262 -10.29 1.45 4.13
CA GLU A 262 -9.11 2.11 4.70
C GLU A 262 -8.52 3.19 3.79
N LEU A 263 -7.82 4.12 4.45
CA LEU A 263 -6.91 5.07 3.82
C LEU A 263 -5.47 4.72 4.21
N ASN A 264 -4.66 4.38 3.22
CA ASN A 264 -3.22 4.18 3.38
C ASN A 264 -2.48 5.41 2.86
N THR A 265 -1.70 6.07 3.71
CA THR A 265 -1.00 7.29 3.35
C THR A 265 0.49 7.20 3.69
N ALA A 266 1.29 7.20 2.62
CA ALA A 266 2.72 7.38 2.64
C ALA A 266 3.14 8.76 2.07
N GLY A 267 2.16 9.57 1.67
CA GLY A 267 2.33 10.97 1.27
C GLY A 267 1.88 11.94 2.35
N THR A 268 1.30 13.06 1.92
CA THR A 268 0.66 14.04 2.79
C THR A 268 -0.85 13.90 2.72
N THR A 269 -1.53 13.88 3.85
CA THR A 269 -3.00 13.99 3.89
C THR A 269 -3.38 15.13 4.82
N ASP A 270 -4.18 16.06 4.33
CA ASP A 270 -4.63 17.23 5.09
C ASP A 270 -6.15 17.35 5.09
N PHE A 271 -6.76 17.07 6.23
CA PHE A 271 -8.19 17.26 6.45
C PHE A 271 -8.40 18.55 7.24
N GLN A 272 -8.87 19.60 6.56
CA GLN A 272 -9.06 20.92 7.17
C GLN A 272 -10.23 20.95 8.15
N ALA A 273 -10.25 22.00 8.99
CA ALA A 273 -11.36 22.21 9.92
C ALA A 273 -12.69 22.35 9.17
N GLY A 274 -13.68 21.55 9.59
CA GLY A 274 -14.99 21.49 8.93
C GLY A 274 -15.08 20.54 7.74
N ALA A 275 -13.99 19.88 7.33
CA ALA A 275 -14.07 18.74 6.42
C ALA A 275 -14.85 17.58 7.07
N THR A 276 -15.58 16.80 6.29
CA THR A 276 -16.21 15.55 6.73
C THR A 276 -15.38 14.36 6.24
N VAL A 277 -14.95 13.50 7.16
CA VAL A 277 -14.14 12.33 6.83
C VAL A 277 -14.83 11.08 7.36
N ASP A 278 -15.06 10.12 6.47
CA ASP A 278 -15.68 8.83 6.80
C ASP A 278 -14.76 7.70 6.37
N VAL A 279 -13.81 7.35 7.24
CA VAL A 279 -12.81 6.33 7.00
C VAL A 279 -12.62 5.53 8.29
N PRO A 280 -12.90 4.23 8.34
CA PRO A 280 -12.81 3.47 9.59
C PRO A 280 -11.36 3.14 9.99
N LEU A 281 -10.43 3.10 9.03
CA LEU A 281 -9.01 2.83 9.29
C LEU A 281 -8.09 3.77 8.50
N ILE A 282 -7.19 4.46 9.19
CA ILE A 282 -6.16 5.31 8.58
C ILE A 282 -4.76 4.77 8.94
N ASN A 283 -4.04 4.28 7.94
CA ASN A 283 -2.66 3.80 8.09
C ASN A 283 -1.68 4.85 7.55
N VAL A 284 -0.83 5.41 8.42
CA VAL A 284 0.18 6.42 8.06
C VAL A 284 1.57 5.78 8.06
N THR A 285 2.17 5.60 6.88
CA THR A 285 3.45 4.91 6.70
C THR A 285 4.50 5.82 6.07
N GLY A 286 5.45 6.34 6.86
CA GLY A 286 6.54 7.20 6.34
C GLY A 286 6.13 8.60 5.84
N GLY A 287 4.82 8.88 5.73
CA GLY A 287 4.25 10.17 5.36
C GLY A 287 3.79 11.02 6.55
N ALA A 288 3.00 12.05 6.26
CA ALA A 288 2.38 12.93 7.26
C ALA A 288 0.87 13.03 7.04
N THR A 289 0.10 12.93 8.11
CA THR A 289 -1.36 13.11 8.10
C THR A 289 -1.75 14.13 9.14
N THR A 290 -2.48 15.15 8.72
CA THR A 290 -3.06 16.18 9.58
C THR A 290 -4.58 16.07 9.54
N ILE A 291 -5.21 15.92 10.71
CA ILE A 291 -6.65 15.94 10.91
C ILE A 291 -6.96 17.17 11.77
N ALA A 292 -7.20 18.31 11.11
CA ALA A 292 -7.39 19.59 11.77
C ALA A 292 -8.86 19.82 12.16
N GLY A 293 -9.43 19.00 13.04
CA GLY A 293 -10.78 19.24 13.57
C GLY A 293 -11.91 19.07 12.56
N GLY A 294 -11.73 18.20 11.57
CA GLY A 294 -12.81 17.70 10.72
C GLY A 294 -13.85 16.92 11.52
N VAL A 295 -15.08 16.87 11.03
CA VAL A 295 -16.12 15.97 11.55
C VAL A 295 -15.81 14.57 11.05
N MET A 296 -15.33 13.71 11.93
CA MET A 296 -15.23 12.28 11.65
C MET A 296 -16.64 11.68 11.74
N ALA A 297 -17.19 11.23 10.60
CA ALA A 297 -18.53 10.62 10.58
C ALA A 297 -18.53 9.25 11.29
N VAL A 298 -17.41 8.53 11.15
CA VAL A 298 -17.07 7.32 11.90
C VAL A 298 -15.77 7.59 12.64
N GLU A 299 -15.67 7.13 13.88
CA GLU A 299 -14.46 7.24 14.67
C GLU A 299 -13.40 6.27 14.11
N PRO A 300 -12.27 6.77 13.59
CA PRO A 300 -11.28 5.94 12.93
C PRO A 300 -10.41 5.21 13.96
N THR A 301 -9.85 4.08 13.52
CA THR A 301 -8.56 3.60 14.04
C THR A 301 -7.45 4.29 13.26
N ILE A 302 -6.44 4.84 13.95
CA ILE A 302 -5.27 5.47 13.33
C ILE A 302 -4.02 4.67 13.68
N ASN A 303 -3.32 4.17 12.66
CA ASN A 303 -2.06 3.45 12.80
C ASN A 303 -0.92 4.30 12.24
N ALA A 304 -0.06 4.85 13.10
CA ALA A 304 1.09 5.65 12.69
C ALA A 304 2.38 4.82 12.74
N THR A 305 2.77 4.25 11.61
CA THR A 305 3.95 3.38 11.47
C THR A 305 5.08 4.13 10.75
N GLY A 306 6.04 4.68 11.50
CA GLY A 306 7.15 5.47 10.93
C GLY A 306 6.76 6.82 10.29
N GLY A 307 5.47 7.17 10.24
CA GLY A 307 4.96 8.47 9.78
C GLY A 307 4.59 9.41 10.92
N THR A 308 4.04 10.59 10.57
CA THR A 308 3.53 11.57 11.55
C THR A 308 2.01 11.72 11.44
N ALA A 309 1.27 11.49 12.52
CA ALA A 309 -0.16 11.81 12.60
C ALA A 309 -0.39 13.01 13.53
N THR A 310 -1.09 14.04 13.08
CA THR A 310 -1.43 15.23 13.87
C THR A 310 -2.94 15.38 13.95
N GLY A 311 -3.52 15.36 15.15
CA GLY A 311 -4.96 15.53 15.38
C GLY A 311 -5.27 16.80 16.17
N SER A 312 -6.43 17.40 15.97
CA SER A 312 -6.92 18.52 16.78
C SER A 312 -8.37 18.28 17.19
N ASN A 313 -8.57 17.78 18.41
CA ASN A 313 -9.87 17.33 18.93
C ASN A 313 -10.46 16.18 18.10
N THR A 314 -9.59 15.31 17.61
CA THR A 314 -9.98 14.18 16.77
C THR A 314 -10.49 13.04 17.66
N LYS A 315 -11.75 12.65 17.50
CA LYS A 315 -12.28 11.43 18.11
C LYS A 315 -11.71 10.22 17.40
N VAL A 316 -11.20 9.23 18.14
CA VAL A 316 -10.63 7.98 17.62
C VAL A 316 -11.10 6.79 18.45
N THR A 317 -11.24 5.63 17.82
CA THR A 317 -11.50 4.37 18.53
C THR A 317 -10.22 3.79 19.11
N THR A 318 -9.15 3.82 18.33
CA THR A 318 -7.83 3.33 18.72
C THR A 318 -6.76 4.12 17.99
N LEU A 319 -5.70 4.50 18.69
CA LEU A 319 -4.50 5.09 18.10
C LEU A 319 -3.30 4.18 18.39
N VAL A 320 -2.69 3.62 17.34
CA VAL A 320 -1.50 2.77 17.42
C VAL A 320 -0.29 3.53 16.90
N VAL A 321 0.80 3.53 17.68
CA VAL A 321 2.07 4.17 17.28
C VAL A 321 3.19 3.15 17.23
N ALA A 322 3.70 2.89 16.02
CA ALA A 322 4.76 1.92 15.75
C ALA A 322 5.94 2.60 15.04
N GLY A 323 6.77 3.31 15.82
CA GLY A 323 7.98 3.98 15.32
C GLY A 323 7.71 5.34 14.68
N GLY A 324 6.46 5.79 14.64
CA GLY A 324 6.04 7.10 14.15
C GLY A 324 6.01 8.19 15.23
N THR A 325 5.49 9.35 14.84
CA THR A 325 5.18 10.47 15.75
C THR A 325 3.69 10.77 15.73
N VAL A 326 3.09 10.97 16.90
CA VAL A 326 1.72 11.50 17.01
C VAL A 326 1.71 12.82 17.75
N ASN A 327 1.07 13.84 17.21
CA ASN A 327 1.01 15.18 17.77
C ASN A 327 -0.43 15.69 17.94
N GLY A 328 -0.66 16.60 18.89
CA GLY A 328 -1.91 17.38 18.96
C GLY A 328 -2.88 16.94 20.05
N SER A 329 -4.17 16.79 19.75
CA SER A 329 -5.22 16.45 20.73
C SER A 329 -6.12 15.35 20.17
N PHE A 330 -6.14 14.20 20.84
CA PHE A 330 -6.97 13.05 20.49
C PHE A 330 -7.91 12.70 21.64
N ILE A 331 -9.15 12.40 21.29
CA ILE A 331 -10.22 12.09 22.22
C ILE A 331 -10.63 10.64 21.96
N SER A 332 -10.66 9.82 23.00
CA SER A 332 -11.24 8.48 22.90
C SER A 332 -12.73 8.53 23.22
N SER A 333 -13.50 7.76 22.48
CA SER A 333 -14.91 7.44 22.76
C SER A 333 -15.10 6.05 23.36
N ASN A 334 -14.05 5.21 23.32
CA ASN A 334 -14.13 3.81 23.74
C ASN A 334 -13.68 3.64 25.19
N THR A 335 -14.46 2.87 25.96
CA THR A 335 -14.26 2.56 27.39
C THR A 335 -13.79 1.13 27.65
N THR A 336 -13.67 0.27 26.63
CA THR A 336 -13.56 -1.20 26.83
C THR A 336 -12.34 -1.87 26.19
N THR A 337 -11.45 -1.13 25.54
CA THR A 337 -10.23 -1.62 24.87
C THR A 337 -9.18 -0.50 25.00
N PRO A 338 -7.86 -0.77 25.06
CA PRO A 338 -6.89 0.33 25.17
C PRO A 338 -7.15 1.33 24.05
N ALA A 339 -7.58 2.52 24.45
CA ALA A 339 -7.88 3.61 23.53
C ALA A 339 -6.61 4.07 22.79
N PHE A 340 -5.46 3.88 23.45
CA PHE A 340 -4.16 4.25 22.97
C PHE A 340 -3.20 3.08 23.13
N GLU A 341 -2.61 2.61 22.03
CA GLU A 341 -1.57 1.59 22.04
C GLU A 341 -0.28 2.17 21.46
N ILE A 342 0.81 2.01 22.19
CA ILE A 342 2.13 2.44 21.75
C ILE A 342 3.01 1.21 21.67
N GLU A 343 3.53 0.91 20.49
CA GLU A 343 4.55 -0.13 20.31
C GLU A 343 5.94 0.50 20.42
N SER A 344 6.15 1.62 19.74
CA SER A 344 7.38 2.43 19.75
C SER A 344 7.15 3.83 19.16
N GLY A 345 8.07 4.78 19.32
CA GLY A 345 7.96 6.12 18.71
C GLY A 345 7.67 7.24 19.71
N THR A 346 7.09 8.35 19.25
CA THR A 346 6.85 9.55 20.08
C THR A 346 5.40 10.00 20.02
N VAL A 347 4.79 10.27 21.18
CA VAL A 347 3.46 10.85 21.33
C VAL A 347 3.58 12.20 22.03
N ASN A 348 3.45 13.29 21.28
CA ASN A 348 3.34 14.66 21.78
C ASN A 348 1.88 15.14 21.68
N ALA A 349 0.97 14.35 22.23
CA ALA A 349 -0.45 14.62 22.16
C ALA A 349 -1.10 14.69 23.54
N THR A 350 -2.03 15.62 23.71
CA THR A 350 -3.00 15.60 24.82
C THR A 350 -3.98 14.48 24.53
N LEU A 351 -4.05 13.51 25.44
CA LEU A 351 -5.01 12.41 25.38
C LEU A 351 -6.00 12.63 26.53
N GLY A 352 -7.29 12.62 26.23
CA GLY A 352 -8.30 12.90 27.24
C GLY A 352 -9.67 12.31 26.92
N PRO A 353 -10.56 12.29 27.93
CA PRO A 353 -11.95 11.90 27.74
C PRO A 353 -12.67 12.86 26.80
N ASP A 354 -13.75 12.40 26.18
CA ASP A 354 -14.67 13.29 25.49
C ASP A 354 -15.21 14.33 26.49
N PRO A 355 -15.08 15.64 26.23
CA PRO A 355 -15.67 16.67 27.09
C PRO A 355 -17.17 16.48 27.34
N GLY A 356 -17.88 15.81 26.43
CA GLY A 356 -19.28 15.43 26.57
C GLY A 356 -19.55 14.17 27.39
N ALA A 357 -18.53 13.34 27.66
CA ALA A 357 -18.62 12.09 28.40
C ALA A 357 -17.46 11.96 29.41
N PRO A 358 -17.46 12.77 30.49
CA PRO A 358 -16.33 12.89 31.42
C PRO A 358 -16.03 11.63 32.24
N THR A 359 -16.90 10.61 32.20
CA THR A 359 -16.66 9.32 32.84
C THR A 359 -15.77 8.39 32.02
N ASP A 360 -15.53 8.72 30.74
CA ASP A 360 -14.86 7.83 29.80
C ASP A 360 -13.38 8.19 29.72
N VAL A 361 -12.67 7.95 30.82
CA VAL A 361 -11.24 8.23 30.90
C VAL A 361 -10.49 7.13 30.13
N PRO A 362 -9.64 7.48 29.14
CA PRO A 362 -9.01 6.48 28.29
C PRO A 362 -7.98 5.63 29.04
N SER A 363 -7.76 4.42 28.53
CA SER A 363 -6.66 3.54 28.94
C SER A 363 -5.51 3.57 27.92
N LEU A 364 -4.28 3.43 28.42
CA LEU A 364 -3.05 3.40 27.64
C LEU A 364 -2.36 2.05 27.77
N ARG A 365 -1.91 1.49 26.64
CA ARG A 365 -1.10 0.26 26.61
C ARG A 365 0.22 0.49 25.89
N LYS A 366 1.32 0.03 26.47
CA LYS A 366 2.64 -0.06 25.83
C LYS A 366 3.01 -1.54 25.67
N SER A 367 3.03 -2.04 24.43
CA SER A 367 3.17 -3.48 24.12
C SER A 367 4.49 -3.86 23.42
N GLY A 368 5.17 -2.91 22.76
CA GLY A 368 6.41 -3.18 22.00
C GLY A 368 7.71 -3.13 22.82
N THR A 369 8.76 -3.81 22.36
CA THR A 369 10.06 -3.91 23.09
C THR A 369 10.93 -2.66 23.03
N GLY A 370 10.59 -1.71 22.15
CA GLY A 370 11.33 -0.45 21.98
C GLY A 370 11.00 0.63 23.02
N THR A 371 11.65 1.78 22.86
CA THR A 371 11.37 2.99 23.64
C THR A 371 10.20 3.76 23.02
N ALA A 372 9.29 4.24 23.86
CA ALA A 372 8.31 5.25 23.52
C ALA A 372 8.47 6.50 24.38
N ALA A 373 8.12 7.67 23.84
CA ALA A 373 8.03 8.91 24.59
C ALA A 373 6.59 9.43 24.58
N LEU A 374 6.12 9.91 25.73
CA LEU A 374 4.81 10.53 25.93
C LEU A 374 5.02 11.91 26.56
N ASN A 375 4.80 12.96 25.79
CA ASN A 375 5.15 14.34 26.16
C ASN A 375 3.93 15.28 26.29
N GLY A 376 2.72 14.72 26.29
CA GLY A 376 1.48 15.49 26.42
C GLY A 376 0.89 15.49 27.84
N VAL A 377 -0.13 16.32 28.10
CA VAL A 377 -0.89 16.26 29.37
C VAL A 377 -1.89 15.12 29.28
N LEU A 378 -1.95 14.25 30.30
CA LEU A 378 -2.81 13.08 30.30
C LEU A 378 -3.56 12.92 31.63
N THR A 379 -4.84 12.58 31.49
CA THR A 379 -5.65 11.95 32.54
C THR A 379 -6.05 10.58 32.01
N LEU A 380 -5.57 9.51 32.66
CA LEU A 380 -5.81 8.12 32.26
C LEU A 380 -6.54 7.35 33.36
N ASP A 381 -7.38 6.39 32.98
CA ASP A 381 -7.98 5.43 33.92
C ASP A 381 -6.94 4.37 34.29
N SER A 382 -6.36 3.76 33.27
CA SER A 382 -5.38 2.69 33.43
C SER A 382 -4.24 2.80 32.44
N MET A 383 -3.05 2.38 32.88
CA MET A 383 -1.87 2.25 32.04
C MET A 383 -1.24 0.89 32.26
N SER A 384 -1.04 0.16 31.17
CA SER A 384 -0.31 -1.10 31.18
C SER A 384 0.96 -0.97 30.35
N VAL A 385 2.10 -1.32 30.94
CA VAL A 385 3.40 -1.39 30.25
C VAL A 385 3.88 -2.83 30.28
N GLU A 386 3.69 -3.54 29.17
CA GLU A 386 3.95 -4.97 29.07
C GLU A 386 5.41 -5.26 28.71
N THR A 387 6.01 -4.45 27.85
CA THR A 387 7.42 -4.57 27.47
C THR A 387 8.06 -3.22 27.13
N GLY A 388 9.40 -3.19 27.11
CA GLY A 388 10.18 -2.03 26.67
C GLY A 388 10.22 -0.88 27.69
N THR A 389 10.41 0.34 27.17
CA THR A 389 10.54 1.56 27.99
C THR A 389 9.52 2.61 27.58
N LEU A 390 8.80 3.17 28.55
CA LEU A 390 7.95 4.35 28.37
C LEU A 390 8.55 5.56 29.10
N ASN A 391 8.90 6.60 28.36
CA ASN A 391 9.39 7.86 28.89
C ASN A 391 8.26 8.89 28.94
N LEU A 392 7.96 9.42 30.12
CA LEU A 392 6.98 10.48 30.38
C LEU A 392 7.73 11.82 30.45
N GLY A 393 7.52 12.68 29.46
CA GLY A 393 8.08 14.04 29.41
C GLY A 393 7.31 15.07 30.22
N THR A 394 6.15 14.68 30.77
CA THR A 394 5.16 15.54 31.41
C THR A 394 4.60 14.88 32.67
N ALA A 395 3.88 15.67 33.49
CA ALA A 395 3.14 15.15 34.62
C ALA A 395 1.96 14.30 34.14
N LEU A 396 1.77 13.14 34.77
CA LEU A 396 0.69 12.19 34.50
C LEU A 396 -0.16 12.02 35.75
N THR A 397 -1.49 12.13 35.59
CA THR A 397 -2.47 11.71 36.61
C THR A 397 -3.15 10.44 36.13
N ILE A 398 -3.12 9.39 36.95
CA ILE A 398 -3.65 8.08 36.58
C ILE A 398 -4.27 7.35 37.76
N ASP A 399 -5.33 6.59 37.51
CA ASP A 399 -5.98 5.81 38.57
C ASP A 399 -5.27 4.48 38.82
N SER A 400 -4.87 3.74 37.78
CA SER A 400 -4.14 2.48 37.94
C SER A 400 -2.98 2.32 36.97
N ILE A 401 -1.89 1.71 37.44
CA ILE A 401 -0.71 1.43 36.63
C ILE A 401 -0.23 0.00 36.88
N SER A 402 0.03 -0.73 35.80
CA SER A 402 0.63 -2.06 35.81
C SER A 402 1.88 -2.08 34.94
N VAL A 403 3.02 -2.51 35.50
CA VAL A 403 4.30 -2.60 34.78
C VAL A 403 4.83 -4.02 34.87
N ALA A 404 4.88 -4.72 33.74
CA ALA A 404 5.35 -6.08 33.69
C ALA A 404 6.85 -6.20 34.01
N ALA A 405 7.27 -7.40 34.43
CA ALA A 405 8.67 -7.67 34.74
C ALA A 405 9.57 -7.42 33.51
N GLY A 406 10.57 -6.55 33.67
CA GLY A 406 11.49 -6.18 32.59
C GLY A 406 11.06 -4.97 31.76
N ALA A 407 9.86 -4.42 31.98
CA ALA A 407 9.45 -3.13 31.45
C ALA A 407 9.90 -1.97 32.37
N THR A 408 10.01 -0.77 31.81
CA THR A 408 10.40 0.43 32.57
C THR A 408 9.53 1.64 32.23
N VAL A 409 9.20 2.43 33.26
CA VAL A 409 8.56 3.75 33.14
C VAL A 409 9.50 4.79 33.72
N ASN A 410 9.91 5.77 32.91
CA ASN A 410 10.75 6.88 33.34
C ASN A 410 9.93 8.16 33.28
N GLY A 411 9.92 9.00 34.32
CA GLY A 411 9.13 10.23 34.29
C GLY A 411 9.48 11.19 35.42
N VAL A 412 9.11 12.47 35.24
CA VAL A 412 9.43 13.54 36.19
C VAL A 412 8.47 13.54 37.39
N GLN A 413 7.20 13.17 37.19
CA GLN A 413 6.19 13.11 38.25
C GLN A 413 4.98 12.26 37.80
N VAL A 414 4.64 11.21 38.56
CA VAL A 414 3.44 10.39 38.36
C VAL A 414 2.61 10.44 39.64
N GLU A 415 1.36 10.88 39.54
CA GLU A 415 0.38 10.81 40.62
C GLU A 415 -0.56 9.65 40.35
N VAL A 416 -0.50 8.62 41.20
CA VAL A 416 -1.36 7.43 41.14
C VAL A 416 -2.42 7.55 42.21
N ASN A 417 -3.69 7.66 41.80
CA ASN A 417 -4.82 7.83 42.72
C ASN A 417 -5.38 6.49 43.24
N GLY A 418 -5.05 5.37 42.58
CA GLY A 418 -5.50 4.02 42.91
C GLY A 418 -4.36 3.03 43.08
N GLU A 419 -4.49 1.85 42.47
CA GLU A 419 -3.58 0.72 42.69
C GLU A 419 -2.31 0.79 41.81
N LEU A 420 -1.18 0.44 42.42
CA LEU A 420 0.13 0.24 41.79
C LEU A 420 0.48 -1.24 41.90
N SER A 421 0.55 -1.94 40.75
CA SER A 421 0.85 -3.38 40.67
C SER A 421 2.17 -3.67 39.97
#